data_AF-A0A6V7GVH9-F1
#
_entry.id   AF-A0A6V7GVH9-F1
#
_cell.length_a   1.000
_cell.length_b   1.000
_cell.length_c   1.000
_cell.angle_alpha   90.00
_cell.angle_beta   90.00
_cell.angle_gamma   90.00
#
_symmetry.space_group_name_H-M   'P 1'
#
loop_
_entity.id
_entity.type
_entity.pdbx_description
1 polymer ?
#
loop_
_entity_poly.entity_id
_entity_poly.type
_entity_poly.pdbx_seq_one_letter_code
_entity_poly.pdbx_strand_id
1 'polypeptide(L)'
;MGTMPLANIQEYWSKNQASHITFYPKRLQEIDLRRFFWMLHAKIVSAQSTNSTRLQQISGYLDYINSKFLNYFIPSEEICVDESVAEFRLSHIIRKNQRNEVFESYTLADSNTGYICGILPYYGSLTTQTLIRPDLPVSSRIPLYLYTMLLNKSPDAQEHHMFTDRYYTSYILNNELRKLKYHLTGTILTNRKELPNAIRKPNLKQKLIIAYRKNNNLQI
;
A
#
# COMPACT_ATOMS: atom_id res chain seq x y z
N MET A 1 7.12 -15.21 -17.92
CA MET A 1 6.53 -13.91 -18.31
C MET A 1 7.02 -12.80 -17.41
N GLY A 2 6.84 -12.86 -16.09
CA GLY A 2 7.30 -11.79 -15.19
C GLY A 2 8.79 -11.48 -15.26
N THR A 3 9.66 -12.50 -15.21
CA THR A 3 11.12 -12.33 -15.28
C THR A 3 11.67 -12.14 -16.71
N MET A 4 10.84 -12.36 -17.73
CA MET A 4 11.20 -12.22 -19.14
C MET A 4 10.03 -11.57 -19.86
N PRO A 5 9.87 -10.26 -19.73
CA PRO A 5 8.73 -9.55 -20.30
C PRO A 5 8.86 -9.47 -21.82
N LEU A 6 7.77 -9.82 -22.52
CA LEU A 6 7.60 -9.64 -23.97
C LEU A 6 6.51 -8.60 -24.22
N ALA A 7 6.44 -8.07 -25.45
CA ALA A 7 5.56 -6.95 -25.77
C ALA A 7 4.07 -7.33 -25.68
N ASN A 8 3.73 -8.59 -25.95
CA ASN A 8 2.39 -9.12 -25.79
C ASN A 8 2.40 -10.60 -25.36
N ILE A 9 1.25 -11.08 -24.90
CA ILE A 9 1.12 -12.47 -24.41
C ILE A 9 1.30 -13.53 -25.51
N GLN A 10 1.02 -13.18 -26.77
CA GLN A 10 1.10 -14.12 -27.89
C GLN A 10 2.56 -14.41 -28.26
N GLU A 11 3.47 -13.46 -28.05
CA GLU A 11 4.90 -13.61 -28.33
C GLU A 11 5.53 -14.77 -27.55
N TYR A 12 5.02 -15.11 -26.37
CA TYR A 12 5.49 -16.26 -25.61
C TYR A 12 5.25 -17.61 -26.32
N TRP A 13 4.30 -17.67 -27.25
CA TRP A 13 4.01 -18.84 -28.11
C TRP A 13 4.30 -18.59 -29.59
N SER A 14 5.04 -17.52 -29.91
CA SER A 14 5.46 -17.22 -31.29
C SER A 14 6.17 -18.42 -31.92
N LYS A 15 5.82 -18.76 -33.16
CA LYS A 15 6.52 -19.77 -33.97
C LYS A 15 7.60 -19.16 -34.87
N ASN A 16 7.79 -17.84 -34.83
CA ASN A 16 8.84 -17.18 -35.60
C ASN A 16 10.22 -17.62 -35.09
N GLN A 17 11.06 -18.14 -35.97
CA GLN A 17 12.39 -18.66 -35.62
C GLN A 17 13.23 -17.66 -34.83
N ALA A 18 13.14 -16.36 -35.14
CA ALA A 18 13.93 -15.32 -34.48
C ALA A 18 13.48 -15.00 -33.04
N SER A 19 12.23 -15.33 -32.67
CA SER A 19 11.64 -15.03 -31.36
C SER A 19 11.06 -16.26 -30.66
N HIS A 20 11.32 -17.46 -31.17
CA HIS A 20 10.71 -18.68 -30.66
C HIS A 20 11.32 -19.08 -29.32
N ILE A 21 10.50 -19.02 -28.26
CA ILE A 21 10.88 -19.49 -26.94
C ILE A 21 10.27 -20.86 -26.70
N THR A 22 11.09 -21.90 -26.74
CA THR A 22 10.62 -23.29 -26.63
C THR A 22 10.00 -23.64 -25.27
N PHE A 23 10.35 -22.90 -24.21
CA PHE A 23 9.94 -23.21 -22.83
C PHE A 23 8.41 -23.19 -22.64
N TYR A 24 7.72 -22.13 -23.09
CA TYR A 24 6.29 -21.95 -22.85
C TYR A 24 5.41 -22.99 -23.56
N PRO A 25 5.48 -23.18 -24.90
CA PRO A 25 4.65 -24.15 -25.60
C PRO A 25 4.91 -25.60 -25.17
N LYS A 26 6.12 -25.91 -24.65
CA LYS A 26 6.42 -27.23 -24.08
C LYS A 26 5.76 -27.47 -22.72
N ARG A 27 5.46 -26.42 -21.95
CA ARG A 27 4.90 -26.53 -20.60
C ARG A 27 3.39 -26.35 -20.56
N LEU A 28 2.86 -25.41 -21.35
CA LEU A 28 1.45 -25.06 -21.35
C LEU A 28 1.08 -24.47 -22.71
N GLN A 29 -0.02 -24.92 -23.31
CA GLN A 29 -0.52 -24.30 -24.55
C GLN A 29 -1.16 -22.94 -24.25
N GLU A 30 -1.05 -21.98 -25.18
CA GLU A 30 -1.63 -20.65 -25.01
C GLU A 30 -3.14 -20.71 -24.72
N ILE A 31 -3.86 -21.61 -25.41
CA ILE A 31 -5.30 -21.77 -25.26
C ILE A 31 -5.67 -22.25 -23.85
N ASP A 32 -4.86 -23.13 -23.26
CA ASP A 32 -5.12 -23.66 -21.92
C ASP A 32 -4.82 -22.60 -20.86
N LEU A 33 -3.74 -21.82 -21.04
CA LEU A 33 -3.49 -20.66 -20.17
C LEU A 33 -4.69 -19.69 -20.19
N ARG A 34 -5.20 -19.37 -21.38
CA ARG A 34 -6.39 -18.50 -21.52
C ARG A 34 -7.58 -19.12 -20.78
N ARG A 35 -7.88 -20.39 -21.01
CA ARG A 35 -8.99 -21.10 -20.32
C ARG A 35 -8.86 -21.01 -18.80
N PHE A 36 -7.67 -21.26 -18.25
CA PHE A 36 -7.44 -21.13 -16.81
C PHE A 36 -7.71 -19.71 -16.29
N PHE A 37 -7.25 -18.67 -17.01
CA PHE A 37 -7.56 -17.29 -16.64
C PHE A 37 -9.06 -16.97 -16.70
N TRP A 38 -9.78 -17.48 -17.69
CA TRP A 38 -11.24 -17.30 -17.81
C TRP A 38 -12.03 -17.98 -16.69
N MET A 39 -11.52 -19.11 -16.19
CA MET A 39 -12.15 -19.90 -15.13
C MET A 39 -11.65 -19.55 -13.72
N LEU A 40 -10.72 -18.59 -13.60
CA LEU A 40 -10.20 -18.18 -12.30
C LEU A 40 -11.24 -17.33 -11.58
N HIS A 41 -11.72 -17.82 -10.43
CA HIS A 41 -12.72 -17.13 -9.63
C HIS A 41 -12.31 -17.14 -8.15
N ALA A 42 -12.42 -15.99 -7.49
CA ALA A 42 -12.24 -15.88 -6.06
C ALA A 42 -13.53 -16.30 -5.35
N LYS A 43 -13.42 -17.21 -4.37
CA LYS A 43 -14.51 -17.56 -3.45
C LYS A 43 -13.95 -17.66 -2.04
N ILE A 44 -14.48 -16.90 -1.09
CA ILE A 44 -14.19 -17.12 0.33
C ILE A 44 -15.16 -18.16 0.86
N VAL A 45 -14.65 -19.15 1.60
CA VAL A 45 -15.46 -20.23 2.20
C VAL A 45 -16.19 -19.78 3.47
N SER A 46 -15.75 -18.69 4.11
CA SER A 46 -16.34 -18.15 5.34
C SER A 46 -17.13 -16.86 5.11
N ALA A 47 -18.43 -16.99 4.86
CA ALA A 47 -19.48 -16.19 5.49
C ALA A 47 -20.83 -16.77 5.07
N GLN A 48 -21.67 -17.06 6.05
CA GLN A 48 -23.05 -17.55 5.92
C GLN A 48 -24.00 -16.52 5.26
N SER A 49 -23.48 -15.50 4.57
CA SER A 49 -24.28 -14.52 3.85
C SER A 49 -24.32 -14.87 2.37
N THR A 50 -25.52 -15.18 1.88
CA THR A 50 -25.79 -15.44 0.46
C THR A 50 -25.52 -14.24 -0.46
N ASN A 51 -25.14 -13.07 0.11
CA ASN A 51 -24.99 -11.79 -0.58
C ASN A 51 -23.66 -11.08 -0.24
N SER A 52 -22.53 -11.79 -0.23
CA SER A 52 -21.23 -11.11 -0.11
C SER A 52 -20.91 -10.31 -1.38
N THR A 53 -20.58 -9.02 -1.27
CA THR A 53 -20.16 -8.22 -2.44
C THR A 53 -18.82 -8.74 -3.00
N ARG A 54 -18.53 -8.52 -4.30
CA ARG A 54 -17.25 -8.91 -4.92
C ARG A 54 -16.04 -8.37 -4.15
N LEU A 55 -16.16 -7.16 -3.59
CA LEU A 55 -15.12 -6.54 -2.76
C LEU A 55 -14.87 -7.34 -1.48
N GLN A 56 -15.92 -7.78 -0.78
CA GLN A 56 -15.79 -8.63 0.41
C GLN A 56 -15.08 -9.96 0.09
N GLN A 57 -15.31 -10.51 -1.11
CA GLN A 57 -14.63 -11.72 -1.57
C GLN A 57 -13.13 -11.52 -1.73
N ILE A 58 -12.66 -10.41 -2.31
CA ILE A 58 -11.21 -10.18 -2.41
C ILE A 58 -10.62 -9.73 -1.07
N SER A 59 -11.38 -9.01 -0.25
CA SER A 59 -10.92 -8.60 1.09
C SER A 59 -10.51 -9.79 1.95
N GLY A 60 -11.26 -10.89 1.99
CA GLY A 60 -10.82 -12.04 2.80
C GLY A 60 -9.58 -12.77 2.25
N TYR A 61 -9.33 -12.74 0.94
CA TYR A 61 -8.04 -13.20 0.41
C TYR A 61 -6.91 -12.26 0.82
N LEU A 62 -7.14 -10.94 0.80
CA LEU A 62 -6.15 -9.96 1.25
C LEU A 62 -5.89 -10.06 2.75
N ASP A 63 -6.92 -10.30 3.57
CA ASP A 63 -6.77 -10.55 5.00
C ASP A 63 -5.90 -11.80 5.24
N TYR A 64 -6.13 -12.86 4.45
CA TYR A 64 -5.28 -14.05 4.49
C TYR A 64 -3.84 -13.73 4.09
N ILE A 65 -3.61 -13.02 2.98
CA ILE A 65 -2.27 -12.64 2.51
C ILE A 65 -1.56 -11.77 3.55
N ASN A 66 -2.22 -10.73 4.06
CA ASN A 66 -1.70 -9.87 5.12
C ASN A 66 -1.36 -10.67 6.38
N SER A 67 -2.19 -11.67 6.73
CA SER A 67 -1.88 -12.57 7.86
C SER A 67 -0.62 -13.41 7.65
N LYS A 68 -0.19 -13.62 6.40
CA LYS A 68 1.01 -14.40 6.06
C LYS A 68 2.27 -13.57 5.99
N PHE A 69 2.21 -12.29 5.63
CA PHE A 69 3.40 -11.44 5.57
C PHE A 69 4.18 -11.44 6.88
N LEU A 70 3.47 -11.30 7.99
CA LEU A 70 4.09 -11.21 9.32
C LEU A 70 4.33 -12.57 10.00
N ASN A 71 3.92 -13.68 9.39
CA ASN A 71 4.21 -15.01 9.92
C ASN A 71 5.65 -15.46 9.63
N TYR A 72 6.26 -14.91 8.57
CA TYR A 72 7.57 -15.37 8.09
C TYR A 72 8.62 -14.26 8.08
N PHE A 73 8.23 -13.04 8.45
CA PHE A 73 9.10 -11.88 8.45
C PHE A 73 8.79 -10.99 9.64
N ILE A 74 9.83 -10.56 10.34
CA ILE A 74 9.76 -9.57 11.41
C ILE A 74 10.42 -8.31 10.84
N PRO A 75 9.69 -7.18 10.71
CA PRO A 75 10.29 -5.96 10.19
C PRO A 75 11.37 -5.42 11.13
N SER A 76 12.31 -4.70 10.53
CA SER A 76 13.30 -3.92 11.26
C SER A 76 12.66 -2.74 12.00
N GLU A 77 13.45 -2.00 12.77
CA GLU A 77 12.98 -0.82 13.50
C GLU A 77 12.34 0.20 12.55
N GLU A 78 12.90 0.37 11.35
CA GLU A 78 12.44 1.36 10.38
C GLU A 78 11.40 0.78 9.41
N ILE A 79 10.21 1.40 9.41
CA ILE A 79 9.10 1.03 8.52
C ILE A 79 8.63 2.24 7.73
N CYS A 80 8.05 2.04 6.55
CA CYS A 80 7.50 3.11 5.73
C CYS A 80 6.06 2.83 5.31
N VAL A 81 5.27 3.91 5.20
CA VAL A 81 3.90 3.86 4.66
C VAL A 81 3.82 4.76 3.44
N ASP A 82 3.36 4.20 2.34
CA ASP A 82 3.16 4.93 1.08
C ASP A 82 1.99 4.37 0.25
N GLU A 83 1.61 5.13 -0.78
CA GLU A 83 0.64 4.73 -1.80
C GLU A 83 1.31 3.87 -2.87
N SER A 84 0.63 2.78 -3.24
CA SER A 84 1.03 1.86 -4.30
C SER A 84 -0.07 1.81 -5.35
N VAL A 85 0.31 2.11 -6.59
CA VAL A 85 -0.56 2.26 -7.74
C VAL A 85 -0.22 1.17 -8.75
N ALA A 86 -1.17 0.28 -9.01
CA ALA A 86 -1.07 -0.75 -10.03
C ALA A 86 -2.01 -0.44 -11.18
N GLU A 87 -1.46 -0.17 -12.36
CA GLU A 87 -2.25 0.01 -13.58
C GLU A 87 -2.76 -1.35 -14.08
N PHE A 88 -4.05 -1.42 -14.39
CA PHE A 88 -4.62 -2.58 -15.07
C PHE A 88 -5.34 -2.16 -16.35
N ARG A 89 -5.18 -2.98 -17.39
CA ARG A 89 -5.90 -2.82 -18.66
C ARG A 89 -6.89 -3.95 -18.79
N LEU A 90 -8.18 -3.68 -18.52
CA LEU A 90 -9.26 -4.58 -18.92
C LEU A 90 -9.29 -4.64 -20.45
N SER A 91 -8.78 -5.73 -21.01
CA SER A 91 -8.44 -5.76 -22.42
C SER A 91 -9.63 -5.75 -23.39
N HIS A 92 -10.91 -5.77 -22.99
CA HIS A 92 -12.00 -5.99 -23.97
C HIS A 92 -13.33 -5.23 -23.80
N ILE A 93 -13.51 -4.27 -22.87
CA ILE A 93 -14.85 -3.66 -22.67
C ILE A 93 -14.91 -2.13 -22.70
N ILE A 94 -13.82 -1.39 -22.50
CA ILE A 94 -13.92 0.06 -22.34
C ILE A 94 -13.31 0.80 -23.53
N ARG A 95 -14.17 1.60 -24.17
CA ARG A 95 -13.93 2.50 -25.32
C ARG A 95 -12.56 3.19 -25.25
N LYS A 96 -11.97 3.40 -26.43
CA LYS A 96 -10.73 4.12 -26.79
C LYS A 96 -10.37 5.44 -26.06
N ASN A 97 -11.21 5.97 -25.15
CA ASN A 97 -11.08 7.31 -24.58
C ASN A 97 -11.12 7.37 -23.03
N GLN A 98 -10.93 6.28 -22.30
CA GLN A 98 -10.82 6.34 -20.83
C GLN A 98 -9.44 5.94 -20.34
N ARG A 99 -8.92 6.72 -19.38
CA ARG A 99 -7.66 6.50 -18.65
C ARG A 99 -7.58 5.06 -18.16
N ASN A 100 -6.37 4.49 -18.11
CA ASN A 100 -6.13 3.17 -17.52
C ASN A 100 -6.86 3.08 -16.17
N GLU A 101 -7.56 1.97 -15.92
CA GLU A 101 -8.13 1.72 -14.60
C GLU A 101 -6.98 1.41 -13.64
N VAL A 102 -6.96 2.10 -12.51
CA VAL A 102 -5.89 2.03 -11.54
C VAL A 102 -6.42 1.35 -10.29
N PHE A 103 -5.69 0.34 -9.82
CA PHE A 103 -5.84 -0.18 -8.48
C PHE A 103 -4.88 0.55 -7.55
N GLU A 104 -5.43 1.23 -6.56
CA GLU A 104 -4.65 1.97 -5.56
C GLU A 104 -4.74 1.25 -4.21
N SER A 105 -3.62 1.21 -3.50
CA SER A 105 -3.52 0.60 -2.18
C SER A 105 -2.51 1.34 -1.33
N TYR A 106 -2.70 1.31 -0.03
CA TYR A 106 -1.75 1.80 0.95
C TYR A 106 -0.91 0.63 1.45
N THR A 107 0.40 0.78 1.40
CA THR A 107 1.34 -0.29 1.71
C THR A 107 2.19 0.10 2.90
N LEU A 108 2.31 -0.81 3.87
CA LEU A 108 3.30 -0.76 4.93
C LEU A 108 4.45 -1.68 4.53
N ALA A 109 5.68 -1.17 4.51
CA ALA A 109 6.86 -1.95 4.19
C ALA A 109 7.99 -1.72 5.20
N ASP A 110 8.88 -2.69 5.29
CA ASP A 110 10.16 -2.56 5.96
C ASP A 110 11.09 -1.66 5.14
N SER A 111 11.63 -0.61 5.76
CA SER A 111 12.43 0.39 5.05
C SER A 111 13.77 -0.15 4.56
N ASN A 112 14.35 -1.13 5.26
CA ASN A 112 15.67 -1.67 4.94
C ASN A 112 15.62 -2.67 3.77
N THR A 113 14.61 -3.53 3.74
CA THR A 113 14.50 -4.63 2.76
C THR A 113 13.48 -4.37 1.65
N GLY A 114 12.56 -3.41 1.85
CA GLY A 114 11.40 -3.22 0.98
C GLY A 114 10.35 -4.32 1.11
N TYR A 115 10.46 -5.20 2.11
CA TYR A 115 9.48 -6.26 2.33
C TYR A 115 8.13 -5.67 2.73
N ILE A 116 7.05 -6.12 2.07
CA ILE A 116 5.70 -5.65 2.36
C ILE A 116 5.16 -6.35 3.61
N CYS A 117 4.88 -5.55 4.64
CA CYS A 117 4.34 -5.99 5.92
C CYS A 117 2.80 -5.96 5.95
N GLY A 118 2.18 -5.14 5.11
CA GLY A 118 0.71 -5.06 5.03
C GLY A 118 0.23 -4.20 3.87
N ILE A 119 -0.95 -4.55 3.35
CA ILE A 119 -1.61 -3.87 2.23
C ILE A 119 -3.05 -3.53 2.63
N LEU A 120 -3.45 -2.29 2.42
CA LEU A 120 -4.82 -1.81 2.56
C LEU A 120 -5.31 -1.25 1.22
N PRO A 121 -6.20 -1.94 0.51
CA PRO A 121 -6.78 -1.42 -0.73
C PRO A 121 -7.63 -0.17 -0.53
N TYR A 122 -7.60 0.70 -1.52
CA TYR A 122 -8.50 1.83 -1.61
C TYR A 122 -9.77 1.47 -2.39
N TYR A 123 -10.90 1.49 -1.69
CA TYR A 123 -12.25 1.25 -2.22
C TYR A 123 -13.11 2.52 -2.17
N GLY A 124 -12.48 3.70 -2.23
CA GLY A 124 -13.19 4.97 -2.13
C GLY A 124 -13.73 5.23 -0.71
N SER A 125 -14.99 5.65 -0.63
CA SER A 125 -15.64 5.98 0.65
C SER A 125 -15.75 4.77 1.59
N LEU A 126 -15.80 3.54 1.06
CA LEU A 126 -15.90 2.33 1.87
C LEU A 126 -14.65 2.13 2.76
N THR A 127 -13.45 2.36 2.21
CA THR A 127 -12.21 2.30 3.01
C THR A 127 -12.26 3.35 4.12
N THR A 128 -12.64 4.58 3.79
CA THR A 128 -12.75 5.67 4.78
C THR A 128 -13.77 5.40 5.88
N GLN A 129 -14.87 4.71 5.59
CA GLN A 129 -15.90 4.36 6.59
C GLN A 129 -15.44 3.24 7.53
N THR A 130 -14.62 2.30 7.05
CA THR A 130 -14.21 1.11 7.80
C THR A 130 -12.92 1.29 8.60
N LEU A 131 -12.12 2.31 8.28
CA LEU A 131 -10.91 2.66 9.04
C LEU A 131 -11.20 2.94 10.52
N ILE A 132 -10.24 2.64 11.38
CA ILE A 132 -10.30 2.96 12.82
C ILE A 132 -10.32 4.47 13.06
N ARG A 133 -10.70 4.90 14.28
CA ARG A 133 -10.62 6.30 14.75
C ARG A 133 -11.33 7.31 13.83
N PRO A 134 -12.67 7.23 13.68
CA PRO A 134 -13.43 8.13 12.83
C PRO A 134 -13.36 9.62 13.26
N ASP A 135 -12.88 9.88 14.47
CA ASP A 135 -12.59 11.21 15.01
C ASP A 135 -11.37 11.89 14.36
N LEU A 136 -10.52 11.13 13.67
CA LEU A 136 -9.27 11.62 13.08
C LEU A 136 -9.37 11.84 11.56
N PRO A 137 -8.48 12.67 10.98
CA PRO A 137 -8.35 12.77 9.52
C PRO A 137 -7.96 11.44 8.88
N VAL A 138 -8.43 11.18 7.65
CA VAL A 138 -8.12 9.95 6.89
C VAL A 138 -6.62 9.71 6.76
N SER A 139 -5.85 10.77 6.50
CA SER A 139 -4.38 10.73 6.41
C SER A 139 -3.68 10.33 7.72
N SER A 140 -4.33 10.44 8.88
CA SER A 140 -3.81 9.87 10.13
C SER A 140 -4.32 8.45 10.36
N ARG A 141 -5.54 8.15 9.92
CA ARG A 141 -6.19 6.85 10.12
C ARG A 141 -5.52 5.73 9.31
N ILE A 142 -5.07 6.00 8.09
CA ILE A 142 -4.41 5.01 7.23
C ILE A 142 -3.13 4.45 7.86
N PRO A 143 -2.12 5.28 8.23
CA PRO A 143 -0.91 4.77 8.87
C PRO A 143 -1.21 4.09 10.21
N LEU A 144 -2.11 4.65 11.02
CA LEU A 144 -2.52 4.04 12.28
C LEU A 144 -3.13 2.65 12.06
N TYR A 145 -4.00 2.49 11.05
CA TYR A 145 -4.63 1.21 10.76
C TYR A 145 -3.61 0.15 10.34
N LEU A 146 -2.80 0.43 9.32
CA LEU A 146 -1.75 -0.48 8.83
C LEU A 146 -0.82 -0.90 9.97
N TYR A 147 -0.56 0.05 10.85
CA TYR A 147 0.27 -0.20 12.01
C TYR A 147 -0.41 -1.05 13.09
N THR A 148 -1.69 -0.81 13.42
CA THR A 148 -2.42 -1.68 14.34
C THR A 148 -2.47 -3.13 13.83
N MET A 149 -2.50 -3.33 12.52
CA MET A 149 -2.37 -4.67 11.94
C MET A 149 -1.02 -5.31 12.25
N LEU A 150 0.07 -4.55 12.16
CA LEU A 150 1.41 -5.01 12.52
C LEU A 150 1.49 -5.40 14.00
N LEU A 151 1.03 -4.51 14.88
CA LEU A 151 1.04 -4.71 16.34
C LEU A 151 0.26 -5.94 16.78
N ASN A 152 -0.90 -6.20 16.16
CA ASN A 152 -1.73 -7.35 16.49
C ASN A 152 -1.04 -8.69 16.18
N LYS A 153 -0.02 -8.68 15.33
CA LYS A 153 0.74 -9.88 14.93
C LYS A 153 2.10 -9.97 15.59
N SER A 154 2.71 -8.84 15.92
CA SER A 154 3.99 -8.76 16.60
C SER A 154 3.91 -7.80 17.80
N PRO A 155 3.28 -8.22 18.91
CA PRO A 155 3.09 -7.36 20.09
C PRO A 155 4.41 -6.94 20.76
N ASP A 156 5.45 -7.77 20.58
CA ASP A 156 6.80 -7.56 21.10
C ASP A 156 7.63 -6.60 20.22
N ALA A 157 7.15 -6.26 19.02
CA ALA A 157 7.79 -5.32 18.10
C ALA A 157 7.43 -3.87 18.48
N GLN A 158 7.68 -3.51 19.74
CA GLN A 158 7.54 -2.14 20.22
C GLN A 158 8.70 -1.30 19.70
N GLU A 159 8.46 0.00 19.50
CA GLU A 159 9.48 1.02 19.19
C GLU A 159 9.95 1.14 17.73
N HIS A 160 9.15 0.73 16.75
CA HIS A 160 9.39 1.10 15.34
C HIS A 160 9.45 2.63 15.07
N HIS A 161 10.28 3.00 14.10
CA HIS A 161 10.32 4.33 13.51
C HIS A 161 9.61 4.33 12.15
N MET A 162 8.47 5.02 12.07
CA MET A 162 7.70 5.14 10.84
C MET A 162 8.14 6.32 9.98
N PHE A 163 8.37 6.06 8.70
CA PHE A 163 8.61 7.06 7.66
C PHE A 163 7.36 7.21 6.79
N THR A 164 6.92 8.45 6.60
CA THR A 164 5.75 8.72 5.74
C THR A 164 5.96 9.93 4.85
N ASP A 165 5.21 10.00 3.76
CA ASP A 165 5.18 11.14 2.86
C ASP A 165 4.50 12.38 3.50
N ARG A 166 4.37 13.46 2.72
CA ARG A 166 3.71 14.70 3.14
C ARG A 166 2.20 14.62 3.29
N TYR A 167 1.55 13.70 2.58
CA TYR A 167 0.12 13.47 2.69
C TYR A 167 -0.27 12.90 4.05
N TYR A 168 0.56 12.03 4.63
CA TYR A 168 0.31 11.43 5.95
C TYR A 168 0.85 12.28 7.11
N THR A 169 2.03 12.88 6.95
CA THR A 169 2.73 13.56 8.05
C THR A 169 1.93 14.73 8.64
N SER A 170 1.63 14.64 9.95
CA SER A 170 0.91 15.66 10.71
C SER A 170 1.21 15.57 12.22
N TYR A 171 0.93 16.66 12.96
CA TYR A 171 1.12 16.65 14.42
C TYR A 171 0.09 15.75 15.11
N ILE A 172 -1.13 15.64 14.55
CA ILE A 172 -2.14 14.67 15.00
C ILE A 172 -1.58 13.25 14.94
N LEU A 173 -1.11 12.80 13.76
CA LEU A 173 -0.56 11.46 13.59
C LEU A 173 0.62 11.21 14.54
N ASN A 174 1.55 12.16 14.64
CA ASN A 174 2.71 12.05 15.53
C ASN A 174 2.30 11.86 17.00
N ASN A 175 1.28 12.58 17.48
CA ASN A 175 0.83 12.42 18.87
C ASN A 175 0.16 11.07 19.12
N GLU A 176 -0.62 10.57 18.16
CA GLU A 176 -1.27 9.25 18.29
C GLU A 176 -0.24 8.12 18.25
N LEU A 177 0.73 8.17 17.34
CA LEU A 177 1.84 7.20 17.31
C LEU A 177 2.70 7.26 18.57
N ARG A 178 2.95 8.45 19.12
CA ARG A 178 3.71 8.60 20.37
C ARG A 178 3.01 7.97 21.57
N LYS A 179 1.67 8.02 21.65
CA LYS A 179 0.91 7.30 22.69
C LYS A 179 1.11 5.79 22.62
N LEU A 180 1.38 5.29 21.43
CA LEU A 180 1.70 3.88 21.18
C LEU A 180 3.19 3.57 21.40
N LYS A 181 4.04 4.56 21.73
CA LYS A 181 5.51 4.50 21.85
C LYS A 181 6.27 4.40 20.52
N TYR A 182 5.84 5.15 19.52
CA TYR A 182 6.48 5.11 18.20
C TYR A 182 6.86 6.47 17.68
N HIS A 183 7.86 6.44 16.79
CA HIS A 183 8.45 7.62 16.20
C HIS A 183 7.96 7.81 14.77
N LEU A 184 7.84 9.07 14.36
CA LEU A 184 7.41 9.45 13.03
C LEU A 184 8.44 10.42 12.44
N THR A 185 8.93 10.10 11.25
CA THR A 185 9.66 11.02 10.40
C THR A 185 8.91 11.18 9.08
N GLY A 186 8.84 12.41 8.59
CA GLY A 186 8.29 12.68 7.28
C GLY A 186 8.33 14.16 6.97
N THR A 187 8.15 14.48 5.69
CA THR A 187 8.01 15.86 5.25
C THR A 187 6.63 16.37 5.61
N ILE A 188 6.46 17.60 6.11
CA ILE A 188 5.14 18.13 6.45
C ILE A 188 4.66 19.19 5.45
N LEU A 189 3.37 19.14 5.07
CA LEU A 189 2.76 20.21 4.28
C LEU A 189 2.69 21.52 5.09
N THR A 190 3.16 22.63 4.52
CA THR A 190 3.23 23.94 5.20
C THR A 190 1.85 24.51 5.58
N ASN A 191 0.77 24.05 4.92
CA ASN A 191 -0.59 24.48 5.21
C ASN A 191 -1.28 23.68 6.34
N ARG A 192 -0.59 22.76 7.03
CA ARG A 192 -1.16 21.99 8.15
C ARG A 192 -1.53 22.90 9.32
N LYS A 193 -2.73 22.69 9.88
CA LYS A 193 -3.35 23.54 10.92
C LYS A 193 -2.52 23.67 12.21
N GLU A 194 -1.73 22.65 12.58
CA GLU A 194 -0.92 22.68 13.80
C GLU A 194 0.46 23.34 13.64
N LEU A 195 0.88 23.69 12.42
CA LEU A 195 2.20 24.28 12.21
C LEU A 195 2.27 25.74 12.71
N PRO A 196 3.31 26.11 13.48
CA PRO A 196 3.60 27.49 13.83
C PRO A 196 3.74 28.38 12.60
N ASN A 197 3.27 29.63 12.69
CA ASN A 197 3.35 30.59 11.58
C ASN A 197 4.79 30.82 11.09
N ALA A 198 5.77 30.69 11.99
CA ALA A 198 7.19 30.82 11.65
C ALA A 198 7.68 29.73 10.68
N ILE A 199 7.11 28.51 10.74
CA ILE A 199 7.38 27.43 9.78
C ILE A 199 6.56 27.61 8.50
N ARG A 200 5.31 28.10 8.61
CA ARG A 200 4.44 28.28 7.43
C ARG A 200 4.95 29.35 6.46
N LYS A 201 5.56 30.41 6.99
CA LYS A 201 6.11 31.54 6.23
C LYS A 201 7.54 31.80 6.70
N PRO A 202 8.49 30.93 6.34
CA PRO A 202 9.86 31.07 6.80
C PRO A 202 10.48 32.29 6.11
N ASN A 203 10.90 33.29 6.88
CA ASN A 203 11.70 34.40 6.38
C ASN A 203 13.19 34.05 6.54
N LEU A 204 13.64 33.10 5.71
CA LEU A 204 14.98 32.54 5.78
C LEU A 204 15.90 33.13 4.71
N LYS A 205 17.07 33.63 5.11
CA LYS A 205 18.19 33.87 4.19
C LYS A 205 18.76 32.51 3.74
N GLN A 206 19.25 32.42 2.49
CA GLN A 206 19.69 31.16 1.88
C GLN A 206 20.65 30.34 2.78
N LYS A 207 20.37 29.03 2.89
CA LYS A 207 21.13 27.98 3.61
C LYS A 207 21.02 27.94 5.14
N LEU A 208 20.04 28.62 5.77
CA LEU A 208 19.77 28.43 7.19
C LEU A 208 18.79 27.27 7.44
N ILE A 209 19.15 26.34 8.34
CA ILE A 209 18.26 25.30 8.88
C ILE A 209 17.74 25.82 10.22
N ILE A 210 16.42 25.86 10.40
CA ILE A 210 15.80 26.19 11.68
C ILE A 210 15.02 24.97 12.16
N ALA A 211 15.39 24.46 13.34
CA ALA A 211 14.63 23.43 14.01
C ALA A 211 13.73 24.03 15.10
N TYR A 212 12.48 23.61 15.16
CA TYR A 212 11.52 23.95 16.20
C TYR A 212 11.26 22.75 17.10
N ARG A 213 11.34 22.94 18.42
CA ARG A 213 11.02 21.87 19.36
C ARG A 213 9.75 22.20 20.14
N LYS A 214 8.79 21.26 20.18
CA LYS A 214 7.57 21.37 21.01
C LYS A 214 7.44 20.14 21.90
N ASN A 215 7.39 20.32 23.22
CA ASN A 215 7.19 19.24 24.21
C ASN A 215 8.11 18.02 23.98
N ASN A 216 9.41 18.29 23.84
CA ASN A 216 10.48 17.35 23.47
C ASN A 216 10.50 16.81 22.02
N ASN A 217 9.51 17.13 21.18
CA ASN A 217 9.51 16.72 19.76
C ASN A 217 10.28 17.73 18.92
N LEU A 218 11.33 17.29 18.23
CA LEU A 218 12.09 18.11 17.29
C LEU A 218 11.36 18.13 15.93
N GLN A 219 11.22 19.31 15.35
CA GLN A 219 10.75 19.56 13.98
C GLN A 219 11.93 20.21 13.27
N ILE A 220 12.54 19.53 12.30
CA ILE A 220 13.64 20.08 11.48
C ILE A 220 13.05 20.58 10.15
#